data_AF-A0ABD3FL56-F1
#
_entry.id   AF-A0ABD3FL56-F1
#
_cell.length_a   1.000
_cell.length_b   1.000
_cell.length_c   1.000
_cell.angle_alpha   90.00
_cell.angle_beta   90.00
_cell.angle_gamma   90.00
#
_symmetry.space_group_name_H-M   'P 1'
#
loop_
_entity.id
_entity.type
_entity.pdbx_description
1 polymer ?
#
loop_
_entity_poly.entity_id
_entity_poly.type
_entity_poly.pdbx_seq_one_letter_code
_entity_poly.pdbx_strand_id
1 'polypeptide(L)'
;MVQSSSLCAAERQSFFAMVVSEYEAKRLRRIEENRRKLQALNLPVIGDPSGPKPDPKPKKRERIYEETPVPTRMSTRQRKKMKKEAVTDDELLKQYRRERRRLTKVTIENVKRRNRQKYRDKKLQKQVLEEERTKRVEEQLKQLDEAAEKEPRIKDWRLRRRRQAQLERRKESVVKKEKLKDERKLAREKKKAIRKIWRASELLHKKRRKKRERDAMLLQKEIEKQQRWEERQLMAAEDHVARKWEKKQKRDEKDRPRHERNIFRGLIVEELAVERKLLRSKVKEDKEEALFKKTYPVSRVKALPFVRISDARNIDEAKPLVMTPLLKVDSNFFHGFSLGKQFLPPGKGSVMQGVCPGGYTAAYNEELDIHVWKNAMTLFMNCSSGIYYHFKFEEEVHDGRTSVFLRWSHTCNVTPEILERLRRLQKGDENLCFDDETYYDAPTPTDTKPEPLLLFVQYPLGPYIYLGRLGYLGHRSDPLEFSFQMLDVNALNWKKIRKVLTCEIT
;
A
#
# COMPACT_ATOMS: atom_id res chain seq x y z
N MET A 1 46.73 -57.18 -34.84
CA MET A 1 46.92 -58.59 -34.46
C MET A 1 47.20 -58.59 -32.96
N VAL A 2 46.41 -59.12 -32.04
CA VAL A 2 45.30 -60.08 -32.09
C VAL A 2 44.28 -59.68 -31.00
N GLN A 3 43.01 -59.93 -31.32
CA GLN A 3 41.83 -59.89 -30.44
C GLN A 3 41.99 -60.85 -29.26
N SER A 4 41.45 -60.52 -28.08
CA SER A 4 40.58 -61.42 -27.30
C SER A 4 40.52 -61.03 -25.82
N SER A 5 39.32 -60.66 -25.34
CA SER A 5 38.71 -61.15 -24.09
C SER A 5 37.58 -60.21 -23.64
N SER A 6 36.54 -60.12 -24.46
CA SER A 6 35.18 -59.89 -23.99
C SER A 6 34.64 -61.20 -23.44
N LEU A 7 34.03 -61.18 -22.25
CA LEU A 7 33.08 -62.14 -21.64
C LEU A 7 33.40 -62.35 -20.17
N CYS A 8 32.86 -61.49 -19.31
CA CYS A 8 32.56 -61.80 -17.89
C CYS A 8 31.79 -60.64 -17.24
N ALA A 9 30.61 -60.31 -17.78
CA ALA A 9 29.71 -59.33 -17.14
C ALA A 9 28.23 -59.70 -17.24
N ALA A 10 27.88 -60.88 -17.76
CA ALA A 10 26.49 -61.28 -18.02
C ALA A 10 25.91 -62.31 -17.03
N GLU A 11 26.67 -62.79 -16.03
CA GLU A 11 26.20 -63.84 -15.10
C GLU A 11 26.04 -63.37 -13.64
N ARG A 12 25.89 -62.07 -13.39
CA ARG A 12 25.56 -61.53 -12.05
C ARG A 12 24.24 -60.75 -12.00
N GLN A 13 23.30 -61.05 -12.89
CA GLN A 13 21.97 -60.42 -12.92
C GLN A 13 20.78 -61.39 -12.82
N SER A 14 20.98 -62.64 -12.42
CA SER A 14 19.89 -63.64 -12.31
C SER A 14 19.63 -64.16 -10.88
N PHE A 15 20.04 -63.43 -9.83
CA PHE A 15 19.87 -63.89 -8.43
C PHE A 15 19.20 -62.91 -7.47
N PHE A 16 18.42 -61.95 -7.98
CA PHE A 16 17.61 -61.05 -7.14
C PHE A 16 16.20 -60.85 -7.70
N ALA A 17 15.56 -61.92 -8.19
CA ALA A 17 14.11 -61.97 -8.29
C ALA A 17 13.53 -62.33 -6.91
N MET A 18 13.70 -61.44 -5.93
CA MET A 18 12.86 -61.48 -4.73
C MET A 18 11.44 -61.22 -5.19
N VAL A 19 10.52 -62.09 -4.79
CA VAL A 19 9.08 -61.94 -4.94
C VAL A 19 8.67 -60.67 -4.20
N VAL A 20 8.72 -59.54 -4.90
CA VAL A 20 8.14 -58.26 -4.47
C VAL A 20 6.66 -58.53 -4.29
N SER A 21 6.12 -58.32 -3.08
CA SER A 21 4.69 -58.58 -2.84
C SER A 21 3.86 -57.74 -3.81
N GLU A 22 2.68 -58.22 -4.23
CA GLU A 22 1.83 -57.53 -5.22
C GLU A 22 1.64 -56.03 -4.91
N TYR A 23 1.62 -55.68 -3.62
CA TYR A 23 1.53 -54.31 -3.16
C TYR A 23 2.72 -53.44 -3.57
N GLU A 24 3.93 -53.97 -3.48
CA GLU A 24 5.17 -53.24 -3.71
C GLU A 24 5.44 -53.09 -5.22
N ALA A 25 5.03 -54.08 -6.03
CA ALA A 25 4.96 -53.95 -7.48
C ALA A 25 3.95 -52.86 -7.90
N LYS A 26 2.77 -52.81 -7.26
CA LYS A 26 1.75 -51.79 -7.53
C LYS A 26 2.20 -50.38 -7.11
N ARG A 27 2.96 -50.28 -6.01
CA ARG A 27 3.55 -49.02 -5.54
C ARG A 27 4.59 -48.50 -6.52
N LEU A 28 5.48 -49.36 -7.03
CA LEU A 28 6.50 -48.97 -8.01
C LEU A 28 5.88 -48.49 -9.32
N ARG A 29 4.84 -49.18 -9.82
CA ARG A 29 4.10 -48.72 -11.02
C ARG A 29 3.49 -47.33 -10.85
N ARG A 30 2.90 -47.02 -9.69
CA ARG A 30 2.36 -45.67 -9.40
C ARG A 30 3.44 -44.59 -9.32
N ILE A 31 4.61 -44.93 -8.75
CA ILE A 31 5.74 -43.99 -8.68
C ILE A 31 6.23 -43.66 -10.09
N GLU A 32 6.33 -44.67 -10.95
CA GLU A 32 6.78 -44.52 -12.33
C GLU A 32 5.77 -43.77 -13.20
N GLU A 33 4.47 -44.05 -13.04
CA GLU A 33 3.38 -43.32 -13.70
C GLU A 33 3.33 -41.84 -13.28
N ASN A 34 3.50 -41.54 -11.99
CA ASN A 34 3.61 -40.17 -11.50
C ASN A 34 4.87 -39.48 -12.02
N ARG A 35 6.00 -40.19 -12.16
CA ARG A 35 7.21 -39.65 -12.77
C ARG A 35 7.00 -39.28 -14.23
N ARG A 36 6.31 -40.13 -15.01
CA ARG A 36 5.92 -39.83 -16.39
C ARG A 36 4.98 -38.63 -16.48
N LYS A 37 3.97 -38.55 -15.59
CA LYS A 37 3.05 -37.40 -15.55
C LYS A 37 3.78 -36.10 -15.20
N LEU A 38 4.70 -36.13 -14.26
CA LEU A 38 5.52 -34.95 -13.91
C LEU A 38 6.46 -34.52 -15.04
N GLN A 39 7.06 -35.48 -15.76
CA GLN A 39 7.87 -35.19 -16.96
C GLN A 39 7.02 -34.62 -18.10
N ALA A 40 5.81 -35.13 -18.32
CA ALA A 40 4.89 -34.65 -19.34
C ALA A 40 4.37 -33.22 -19.07
N LEU A 41 4.36 -32.79 -17.81
CA LEU A 41 3.91 -31.45 -17.41
C LEU A 41 4.96 -30.36 -17.64
N ASN A 42 6.18 -30.68 -18.13
CA ASN A 42 7.26 -29.73 -18.42
C ASN A 42 7.44 -28.65 -17.34
N LEU A 43 7.27 -29.02 -16.07
CA LEU A 43 7.43 -28.09 -14.97
C LEU A 43 8.92 -27.75 -14.85
N PRO A 44 9.29 -26.46 -14.78
CA PRO A 44 10.68 -26.06 -14.58
C PRO A 44 11.19 -26.70 -13.29
N VAL A 45 12.13 -27.63 -13.44
CA VAL A 45 12.83 -28.24 -12.31
C VAL A 45 13.53 -27.10 -11.59
N ILE A 46 13.11 -26.82 -10.36
CA ILE A 46 13.82 -25.89 -9.48
C ILE A 46 15.24 -26.41 -9.40
N GLY A 47 16.17 -25.70 -10.06
CA GLY A 47 17.56 -26.06 -10.10
C GLY A 47 18.07 -26.23 -8.68
N ASP A 48 18.69 -27.37 -8.41
CA ASP A 48 19.46 -27.56 -7.18
C ASP A 48 20.40 -26.36 -7.03
N PRO A 49 20.44 -25.69 -5.86
CA PRO A 49 21.36 -24.58 -5.66
C PRO A 49 22.79 -25.11 -5.79
N SER A 50 23.43 -24.80 -6.93
CA SER A 50 24.83 -25.06 -7.23
C SER A 50 25.75 -24.12 -6.44
N GLY A 51 25.54 -24.04 -5.13
CA GLY A 51 26.47 -23.41 -4.19
C GLY A 51 27.44 -24.47 -3.65
N PRO A 52 28.74 -24.14 -3.50
CA PRO A 52 29.71 -25.05 -2.90
C PRO A 52 29.27 -25.40 -1.48
N LYS A 53 29.00 -26.69 -1.25
CA LYS A 53 28.67 -27.21 0.09
C LYS A 53 29.91 -27.05 0.98
N PRO A 54 29.81 -26.40 2.15
CA PRO A 54 30.91 -26.39 3.11
C PRO A 54 31.14 -27.80 3.65
N ASP A 55 32.42 -28.18 3.77
CA ASP A 55 32.84 -29.50 4.22
C ASP A 55 32.15 -29.94 5.51
N PRO A 56 31.64 -31.19 5.57
CA PRO A 56 31.01 -31.71 6.76
C PRO A 56 32.05 -31.91 7.87
N LYS A 57 31.96 -31.09 8.92
CA LYS A 57 32.72 -31.29 10.17
C LYS A 57 32.52 -32.72 10.68
N PRO A 58 33.58 -33.43 11.11
CA PRO A 58 33.48 -34.81 11.56
C PRO A 58 32.68 -34.89 12.86
N LYS A 59 31.42 -35.32 12.76
CA LYS A 59 30.62 -35.72 13.92
C LYS A 59 31.14 -37.08 14.42
N LYS A 60 32.00 -37.04 15.42
CA LYS A 60 32.32 -38.20 16.27
C LYS A 60 31.06 -38.63 17.03
N ARG A 61 30.32 -39.58 16.47
CA ARG A 61 29.45 -40.53 17.18
C ARG A 61 29.08 -41.64 16.21
N GLU A 62 29.77 -42.77 16.33
CA GLU A 62 29.32 -44.06 15.83
C GLU A 62 27.87 -44.27 16.27
N ARG A 63 26.98 -44.31 15.27
CA ARG A 63 25.59 -44.70 15.42
C ARG A 63 25.49 -46.09 14.81
N ILE A 64 26.08 -47.07 15.50
CA ILE A 64 25.91 -48.48 15.22
C ILE A 64 24.61 -48.87 15.91
N TYR A 65 23.51 -48.84 15.17
CA TYR A 65 22.31 -49.68 15.31
C TYR A 65 21.38 -49.20 14.18
N GLU A 66 21.21 -50.03 13.17
CA GLU A 66 20.18 -49.85 12.15
C GLU A 66 18.81 -49.89 12.84
N GLU A 67 18.21 -48.72 13.05
CA GLU A 67 16.80 -48.64 13.44
C GLU A 67 15.97 -49.06 12.22
N THR A 68 15.52 -50.31 12.23
CA THR A 68 14.46 -50.78 11.33
C THR A 68 13.27 -49.81 11.39
N PRO A 69 12.73 -49.36 10.25
CA PRO A 69 11.65 -48.37 10.24
C PRO A 69 10.40 -48.93 10.92
N VAL A 70 10.03 -48.34 12.05
CA VAL A 70 8.81 -48.72 12.78
C VAL A 70 7.58 -48.35 11.92
N PRO A 71 6.61 -49.27 11.71
CA PRO A 71 5.43 -48.99 10.91
C PRO A 71 4.63 -47.80 11.47
N THR A 72 4.30 -46.84 10.60
CA THR A 72 3.68 -45.54 10.96
C THR A 72 2.25 -45.65 11.52
N ARG A 73 1.64 -46.85 11.52
CA ARG A 73 0.30 -47.07 12.08
C ARG A 73 0.24 -48.39 12.86
N MET A 74 0.52 -48.33 14.16
CA MET A 74 0.41 -49.46 15.08
C MET A 74 -0.96 -49.51 15.77
N SER A 75 -1.45 -50.72 16.05
CA SER A 75 -2.70 -50.92 16.81
C SER A 75 -2.53 -50.47 18.27
N THR A 76 -3.64 -50.09 18.91
CA THR A 76 -3.68 -49.69 20.33
C THR A 76 -3.11 -50.76 21.27
N ARG A 77 -3.26 -52.05 20.94
CA ARG A 77 -2.72 -53.18 21.73
C ARG A 77 -1.20 -53.28 21.62
N GLN A 78 -0.64 -53.08 20.42
CA GLN A 78 0.82 -53.02 20.21
C GLN A 78 1.45 -51.80 20.88
N ARG A 79 0.79 -50.64 20.83
CA ARG A 79 1.23 -49.43 21.57
C ARG A 79 1.29 -49.66 23.08
N LYS A 80 0.35 -50.40 23.67
CA LYS A 80 0.37 -50.73 25.10
C LYS A 80 1.50 -51.71 25.45
N LYS A 81 1.80 -52.68 24.59
CA LYS A 81 2.91 -53.65 24.80
C LYS A 81 4.28 -52.97 24.74
N MET A 82 4.53 -52.18 23.70
CA MET A 82 5.75 -51.36 23.57
C MET A 82 5.93 -50.36 24.71
N LYS A 83 4.84 -49.77 25.24
CA LYS A 83 4.93 -48.91 26.42
C LYS A 83 5.37 -49.68 27.67
N LYS A 84 4.97 -50.94 27.85
CA LYS A 84 5.42 -51.77 28.98
C LYS A 84 6.88 -52.17 28.81
N GLU A 85 7.29 -52.57 27.60
CA GLU A 85 8.68 -52.93 27.27
C GLU A 85 9.62 -51.71 27.38
N ALA A 86 9.19 -50.53 26.94
CA ALA A 86 9.96 -49.28 27.10
C ALA A 86 10.08 -48.84 28.57
N VAL A 87 9.10 -49.16 29.42
CA VAL A 87 9.18 -48.88 30.87
C VAL A 87 10.19 -49.81 31.54
N THR A 88 10.23 -51.10 31.15
CA THR A 88 11.23 -52.05 31.67
C THR A 88 12.65 -51.71 31.23
N ASP A 89 12.83 -51.26 29.97
CA ASP A 89 14.14 -50.84 29.47
C ASP A 89 14.64 -49.57 30.15
N ASP A 90 13.75 -48.60 30.44
CA ASP A 90 14.14 -47.37 31.16
C ASP A 90 14.51 -47.66 32.63
N GLU A 91 13.88 -48.65 33.27
CA GLU A 91 14.26 -49.10 34.61
C GLU A 91 15.62 -49.80 34.65
N LEU A 92 15.90 -50.69 33.69
CA LEU A 92 17.22 -51.32 33.53
C LEU A 92 18.31 -50.28 33.25
N LEU A 93 18.03 -49.29 32.38
CA LEU A 93 18.96 -48.22 32.09
C LEU A 93 19.21 -47.33 33.32
N LYS A 94 18.19 -47.10 34.16
CA LYS A 94 18.33 -46.40 35.44
C LYS A 94 19.20 -47.18 36.43
N GLN A 95 19.04 -48.51 36.53
CA GLN A 95 19.88 -49.35 37.37
C GLN A 95 21.35 -49.33 36.92
N TYR A 96 21.61 -49.52 35.63
CA TYR A 96 22.95 -49.45 35.05
C TYR A 96 23.62 -48.08 35.30
N ARG A 97 22.86 -46.98 35.17
CA ARG A 97 23.35 -45.63 35.50
C ARG A 97 23.69 -45.47 36.98
N ARG A 98 22.91 -46.07 37.90
CA ARG A 98 23.20 -46.04 39.35
C ARG A 98 24.47 -46.82 39.68
N GLU A 99 24.65 -47.99 39.09
CA GLU A 99 25.80 -48.85 39.33
C GLU A 99 27.10 -48.23 38.79
N ARG A 100 27.06 -47.67 37.58
CA ARG A 100 28.18 -46.88 37.04
C ARG A 100 28.54 -45.68 37.92
N ARG A 101 27.56 -45.01 38.53
CA ARG A 101 27.81 -43.93 39.51
C ARG A 101 28.46 -44.46 40.80
N ARG A 102 28.13 -45.68 41.25
CA ARG A 102 28.79 -46.30 42.42
C ARG A 102 30.25 -46.65 42.11
N LEU A 103 30.51 -47.31 40.99
CA LEU A 103 31.87 -47.67 40.56
C LEU A 103 32.75 -46.42 40.36
N THR A 104 32.22 -45.38 39.72
CA THR A 104 32.95 -44.11 39.57
C THR A 104 33.23 -43.43 40.92
N LYS A 105 32.29 -43.47 41.89
CA LYS A 105 32.56 -42.96 43.25
C LYS A 105 33.71 -43.72 43.92
N VAL A 106 33.69 -45.05 43.86
CA VAL A 106 34.72 -45.91 44.48
C VAL A 106 36.10 -45.67 43.86
N THR A 107 36.19 -45.59 42.53
CA THR A 107 37.47 -45.30 41.85
C THR A 107 38.01 -43.92 42.23
N ILE A 108 37.17 -42.89 42.27
CA ILE A 108 37.54 -41.55 42.72
C ILE A 108 38.04 -41.57 44.17
N GLU A 109 37.39 -42.34 45.05
CA GLU A 109 37.75 -42.45 46.45
C GLU A 109 39.09 -43.16 46.66
N ASN A 110 39.33 -44.25 45.93
CA ASN A 110 40.62 -44.95 45.92
C ASN A 110 41.76 -44.05 45.42
N VAL A 111 41.52 -43.26 44.36
CA VAL A 111 42.49 -42.26 43.88
C VAL A 111 42.76 -41.19 44.95
N LYS A 112 41.72 -40.69 45.63
CA LYS A 112 41.88 -39.75 46.76
C LYS A 112 42.70 -40.35 47.89
N ARG A 113 42.44 -41.60 48.29
CA ARG A 113 43.19 -42.31 49.34
C ARG A 113 44.66 -42.45 48.97
N ARG A 114 44.96 -42.89 47.74
CA ARG A 114 46.34 -43.00 47.22
C ARG A 114 47.06 -41.64 47.20
N ASN A 115 46.36 -40.58 46.81
CA ASN A 115 46.94 -39.23 46.82
C ASN A 115 47.19 -38.68 48.23
N ARG A 116 46.33 -38.99 49.20
CA ARG A 116 46.57 -38.68 50.62
C ARG A 116 47.79 -39.40 51.16
N GLN A 117 47.97 -40.69 50.82
CA GLN A 117 49.14 -41.47 51.18
C GLN A 117 50.42 -40.83 50.63
N LYS A 118 50.47 -40.59 49.31
CA LYS A 118 51.61 -39.91 48.65
C LYS A 118 51.93 -38.55 49.25
N TYR A 119 50.92 -37.79 49.68
CA TYR A 119 51.11 -36.50 50.35
C TYR A 119 51.76 -36.66 51.73
N ARG A 120 51.35 -37.66 52.52
CA ARG A 120 51.97 -37.99 53.82
C ARG A 120 53.42 -38.42 53.64
N ASP A 121 53.69 -39.34 52.72
CA ASP A 121 55.05 -39.84 52.44
C ASP A 121 55.97 -38.69 52.01
N LYS A 122 55.49 -37.81 51.14
CA LYS A 122 56.25 -36.63 50.69
C LYS A 122 56.47 -35.60 51.81
N LYS A 123 55.56 -35.52 52.79
CA LYS A 123 55.73 -34.65 53.97
C LYS A 123 56.81 -35.21 54.88
N LEU A 124 56.78 -36.52 55.15
CA LEU A 124 57.80 -37.22 55.94
C LEU A 124 59.19 -37.11 55.29
N GLN A 125 59.30 -37.37 53.99
CA GLN A 125 60.57 -37.21 53.25
C GLN A 125 61.14 -35.78 53.35
N LYS A 126 60.28 -34.75 53.35
CA LYS A 126 60.73 -33.36 53.51
C LYS A 126 61.26 -33.09 54.91
N GLN A 127 60.61 -33.62 55.95
CA GLN A 127 61.06 -33.47 57.34
C GLN A 127 62.42 -34.14 57.53
N VAL A 128 62.58 -35.37 57.03
CA VAL A 128 63.88 -36.08 57.06
C VAL A 128 64.98 -35.27 56.35
N LEU A 129 64.70 -34.76 55.15
CA LEU A 129 65.68 -33.94 54.41
C LEU A 129 66.02 -32.62 55.14
N GLU A 130 65.08 -32.05 55.88
CA GLU A 130 65.29 -30.82 56.64
C GLU A 130 66.13 -31.10 57.90
N GLU A 131 65.85 -32.19 58.61
CA GLU A 131 66.67 -32.68 59.73
C GLU A 131 68.08 -33.08 59.30
N GLU A 132 68.26 -33.71 58.13
CA GLU A 132 69.60 -33.99 57.59
C GLU A 132 70.37 -32.70 57.27
N ARG A 133 69.68 -31.64 56.82
CA ARG A 133 70.33 -30.35 56.53
C ARG A 133 70.76 -29.63 57.79
N THR A 134 69.93 -29.62 58.84
CA THR A 134 70.29 -29.01 60.12
C THR A 134 71.49 -29.74 60.72
N LYS A 135 71.49 -31.08 60.71
CA LYS A 135 72.63 -31.90 61.14
C LYS A 135 73.92 -31.57 60.38
N ARG A 136 73.87 -31.43 59.05
CA ARG A 136 75.06 -31.03 58.26
C ARG A 136 75.59 -29.65 58.60
N VAL A 137 74.72 -28.68 58.89
CA VAL A 137 75.14 -27.32 59.30
C VAL A 137 75.75 -27.35 60.70
N GLU A 138 75.16 -28.10 61.62
CA GLU A 138 75.71 -28.32 62.97
C GLU A 138 77.07 -29.03 62.93
N GLU A 139 77.23 -30.06 62.09
CA GLU A 139 78.51 -30.74 61.87
C GLU A 139 79.57 -29.79 61.29
N GLN A 140 79.20 -28.91 60.34
CA GLN A 140 80.12 -27.91 59.80
C GLN A 140 80.56 -26.90 60.88
N LEU A 141 79.66 -26.52 61.79
CA LEU A 141 80.00 -25.65 62.92
C LEU A 141 80.90 -26.37 63.93
N LYS A 142 80.59 -27.62 64.28
CA LYS A 142 81.43 -28.46 65.15
C LYS A 142 82.83 -28.69 64.58
N GLN A 143 82.96 -28.95 63.27
CA GLN A 143 84.26 -29.07 62.62
C GLN A 143 85.07 -27.77 62.69
N LEU A 144 84.40 -26.61 62.60
CA LEU A 144 85.06 -25.31 62.79
C LEU A 144 85.47 -25.06 64.24
N ASP A 145 84.72 -25.59 65.22
CA ASP A 145 85.04 -25.52 66.65
C ASP A 145 86.21 -26.45 67.02
N GLU A 146 86.17 -27.71 66.58
CA GLU A 146 87.27 -28.67 66.78
C GLU A 146 88.56 -28.22 66.10
N ALA A 147 88.45 -27.60 64.91
CA ALA A 147 89.59 -27.00 64.24
C ALA A 147 90.20 -25.85 65.06
N ALA A 148 89.38 -25.10 65.82
CA ALA A 148 89.85 -24.05 66.71
C ALA A 148 90.57 -24.60 67.95
N GLU A 149 90.13 -25.74 68.47
CA GLU A 149 90.73 -26.39 69.65
C GLU A 149 92.06 -27.09 69.37
N LYS A 150 92.22 -27.69 68.18
CA LYS A 150 93.44 -28.41 67.77
C LYS A 150 94.61 -27.50 67.37
N GLU A 151 94.46 -26.18 67.42
CA GLU A 151 95.54 -25.26 67.06
C GLU A 151 96.60 -25.11 68.17
N PRO A 152 97.90 -25.08 67.83
CA PRO A 152 98.96 -24.87 68.81
C PRO A 152 98.83 -23.50 69.49
N ARG A 153 99.18 -23.41 70.78
CA ARG A 153 99.15 -22.15 71.56
C ARG A 153 100.18 -21.14 71.01
N ILE A 154 99.74 -20.30 70.07
CA ILE A 154 100.53 -19.17 69.55
C ILE A 154 100.67 -18.12 70.65
N LYS A 155 101.91 -17.77 71.03
CA LYS A 155 102.21 -16.77 72.07
C LYS A 155 101.95 -15.31 71.61
N ASP A 156 101.99 -15.05 70.30
CA ASP A 156 101.69 -13.73 69.73
C ASP A 156 100.17 -13.46 69.67
N TRP A 157 99.72 -12.50 70.47
CA TRP A 157 98.30 -12.16 70.63
C TRP A 157 97.68 -11.57 69.36
N ARG A 158 98.45 -10.87 68.51
CA ARG A 158 97.93 -10.26 67.27
C ARG A 158 97.55 -11.34 66.25
N LEU A 159 98.41 -12.36 66.12
CA LEU A 159 98.16 -13.52 65.26
C LEU A 159 96.98 -14.36 65.77
N ARG A 160 96.88 -14.55 67.10
CA ARG A 160 95.74 -15.25 67.73
C ARG A 160 94.41 -14.58 67.40
N ARG A 161 94.33 -13.25 67.55
CA ARG A 161 93.11 -12.48 67.30
C ARG A 161 92.74 -12.45 65.83
N ARG A 162 93.73 -12.37 64.93
CA ARG A 162 93.51 -12.43 63.48
C ARG A 162 92.93 -13.77 63.04
N ARG A 163 93.37 -14.88 63.64
CA ARG A 163 92.83 -16.22 63.36
C ARG A 163 91.44 -16.44 63.95
N GLN A 164 91.21 -16.02 65.20
CA GLN A 164 89.87 -16.04 65.80
C GLN A 164 88.86 -15.28 64.94
N ALA A 165 89.23 -14.08 64.47
CA ALA A 165 88.39 -13.30 63.56
C ALA A 165 88.15 -14.02 62.21
N GLN A 166 89.10 -14.81 61.70
CA GLN A 166 88.88 -15.62 60.49
C GLN A 166 87.90 -16.78 60.74
N LEU A 167 87.97 -17.45 61.89
CA LEU A 167 87.04 -18.52 62.27
C LEU A 167 85.63 -17.97 62.52
N GLU A 168 85.50 -16.84 63.21
CA GLU A 168 84.23 -16.13 63.39
C GLU A 168 83.61 -15.74 62.04
N ARG A 169 84.40 -15.14 61.13
CA ARG A 169 83.93 -14.83 59.76
C ARG A 169 83.48 -16.08 59.00
N ARG A 170 84.15 -17.22 59.17
CA ARG A 170 83.75 -18.50 58.55
C ARG A 170 82.42 -18.99 59.13
N LYS A 171 82.25 -19.00 60.46
CA LYS A 171 80.99 -19.35 61.13
C LYS A 171 79.85 -18.43 60.71
N GLU A 172 80.07 -17.12 60.74
CA GLU A 172 79.11 -16.11 60.27
C GLU A 172 78.73 -16.32 58.81
N SER A 173 79.69 -16.68 57.95
CA SER A 173 79.41 -16.93 56.54
C SER A 173 78.50 -18.15 56.31
N VAL A 174 78.65 -19.21 57.12
CA VAL A 174 77.80 -20.42 57.06
C VAL A 174 76.38 -20.06 57.52
N VAL A 175 76.24 -19.38 58.66
CA VAL A 175 74.94 -18.94 59.20
C VAL A 175 74.25 -17.97 58.23
N LYS A 176 74.97 -17.00 57.67
CA LYS A 176 74.43 -16.03 56.70
C LYS A 176 73.97 -16.69 55.41
N LYS A 177 74.71 -17.69 54.91
CA LYS A 177 74.31 -18.47 53.72
C LYS A 177 73.03 -19.26 53.98
N GLU A 178 72.84 -19.83 55.17
CA GLU A 178 71.62 -20.58 55.49
C GLU A 178 70.41 -19.65 55.66
N LYS A 179 70.56 -18.53 56.39
CA LYS A 179 69.52 -17.48 56.49
C LYS A 179 69.04 -17.00 55.11
N LEU A 180 69.97 -16.71 54.20
CA LEU A 180 69.65 -16.30 52.82
C LEU A 180 68.88 -17.39 52.04
N LYS A 181 69.20 -18.67 52.25
CA LYS A 181 68.46 -19.77 51.61
C LYS A 181 67.04 -19.86 52.15
N ASP A 182 66.84 -19.68 53.45
CA ASP A 182 65.51 -19.74 54.06
C ASP A 182 64.64 -18.55 53.68
N GLU A 183 65.20 -17.35 53.60
CA GLU A 183 64.51 -16.17 53.03
C GLU A 183 64.09 -16.41 51.58
N ARG A 184 64.98 -16.98 50.75
CA ARG A 184 64.65 -17.35 49.36
C ARG A 184 63.56 -18.43 49.28
N LYS A 185 63.53 -19.41 50.19
CA LYS A 185 62.46 -20.41 50.29
C LYS A 185 61.14 -19.72 50.65
N LEU A 186 61.13 -18.90 51.70
CA LEU A 186 59.95 -18.18 52.17
C LEU A 186 59.38 -17.27 51.07
N ALA A 187 60.23 -16.55 50.35
CA ALA A 187 59.81 -15.72 49.22
C ALA A 187 59.18 -16.56 48.08
N ARG A 188 59.76 -17.73 47.76
CA ARG A 188 59.19 -18.67 46.77
C ARG A 188 57.85 -19.22 47.22
N GLU A 189 57.67 -19.49 48.52
CA GLU A 189 56.41 -19.96 49.07
C GLU A 189 55.33 -18.87 49.09
N LYS A 190 55.65 -17.64 49.50
CA LYS A 190 54.77 -16.48 49.40
C LYS A 190 54.31 -16.26 47.96
N LYS A 191 55.22 -16.29 46.98
CA LYS A 191 54.88 -16.16 45.55
C LYS A 191 53.98 -17.30 45.05
N LYS A 192 54.20 -18.54 45.53
CA LYS A 192 53.33 -19.68 45.21
C LYS A 192 51.94 -19.54 45.85
N ALA A 193 51.84 -19.04 47.08
CA ALA A 193 50.58 -18.80 47.76
C ALA A 193 49.74 -17.73 47.05
N ILE A 194 50.35 -16.59 46.70
CA ILE A 194 49.70 -15.51 45.93
C ILE A 194 49.19 -16.05 44.58
N ARG A 195 50.01 -16.81 43.85
CA ARG A 195 49.59 -17.44 42.58
C ARG A 195 48.41 -18.41 42.75
N LYS A 196 48.33 -19.14 43.86
CA LYS A 196 47.19 -20.04 44.15
C LYS A 196 45.92 -19.25 44.41
N ILE A 197 45.99 -18.17 45.21
CA ILE A 197 44.85 -17.29 45.49
C ILE A 197 44.34 -16.67 44.18
N TRP A 198 45.24 -16.16 43.35
CA TRP A 198 44.88 -15.58 42.05
C TRP A 198 44.18 -16.58 41.13
N ARG A 199 44.71 -17.80 40.97
CA ARG A 199 44.07 -18.88 40.19
C ARG A 199 42.70 -19.29 40.76
N ALA A 200 42.55 -19.31 42.08
CA ALA A 200 41.28 -19.62 42.71
C ALA A 200 40.23 -18.52 42.43
N SER A 201 40.62 -17.26 42.51
CA SER A 201 39.78 -16.11 42.17
C SER A 201 39.35 -16.13 40.69
N GLU A 202 40.29 -16.38 39.78
CA GLU A 202 40.03 -16.49 38.35
C GLU A 202 39.02 -17.61 38.02
N LEU A 203 39.17 -18.79 38.65
CA LEU A 203 38.20 -19.88 38.51
C LEU A 203 36.82 -19.51 39.05
N LEU A 204 36.75 -18.75 40.13
CA LEU A 204 35.49 -18.28 40.71
C LEU A 204 34.81 -17.27 39.80
N HIS A 205 35.55 -16.32 39.23
CA HIS A 205 35.06 -15.40 38.20
C HIS A 205 34.57 -16.14 36.96
N LYS A 206 35.32 -17.11 36.47
CA LYS A 206 34.92 -17.95 35.32
C LYS A 206 33.65 -18.75 35.60
N LYS A 207 33.49 -19.28 36.82
CA LYS A 207 32.25 -19.96 37.25
C LYS A 207 31.07 -18.99 37.33
N ARG A 208 31.25 -17.79 37.89
CA ARG A 208 30.23 -16.74 37.97
C ARG A 208 29.78 -16.31 36.58
N ARG A 209 30.73 -16.07 35.66
CA ARG A 209 30.45 -15.73 34.26
C ARG A 209 29.62 -16.81 33.57
N LYS A 210 30.05 -18.08 33.65
CA LYS A 210 29.29 -19.21 33.09
C LYS A 210 27.90 -19.38 33.70
N LYS A 211 27.74 -19.06 34.99
CA LYS A 211 26.43 -19.07 35.65
C LYS A 211 25.53 -17.96 35.07
N ARG A 212 26.02 -16.73 35.00
CA ARG A 212 25.30 -15.60 34.38
C ARG A 212 24.90 -15.89 32.93
N GLU A 213 25.80 -16.47 32.13
CA GLU A 213 25.51 -16.86 30.74
C GLU A 213 24.40 -17.94 30.66
N ARG A 214 24.37 -18.90 31.59
CA ARG A 214 23.28 -19.90 31.66
C ARG A 214 21.96 -19.28 32.09
N ASP A 215 21.99 -18.43 33.11
CA ASP A 215 20.80 -17.76 33.64
C ASP A 215 20.21 -16.83 32.57
N ALA A 216 21.04 -16.10 31.83
CA ALA A 216 20.63 -15.29 30.69
C ALA A 216 20.01 -16.13 29.55
N MET A 217 20.59 -17.29 29.24
CA MET A 217 20.04 -18.21 28.24
C MET A 217 18.68 -18.79 28.67
N LEU A 218 18.49 -19.06 29.97
CA LEU A 218 17.21 -19.51 30.50
C LEU A 218 16.15 -18.40 30.41
N LEU A 219 16.51 -17.18 30.82
CA LEU A 219 15.63 -16.01 30.70
C LEU A 219 15.22 -15.76 29.25
N GLN A 220 16.18 -15.84 28.31
CA GLN A 220 15.90 -15.67 26.88
C GLN A 220 14.94 -16.75 26.35
N LYS A 221 15.10 -18.01 26.77
CA LYS A 221 14.18 -19.09 26.40
C LYS A 221 12.78 -18.89 26.99
N GLU A 222 12.69 -18.31 28.18
CA GLU A 222 11.41 -18.03 28.83
C GLU A 222 10.67 -16.88 28.14
N ILE A 223 11.39 -15.81 27.77
CA ILE A 223 10.87 -14.72 26.93
C ILE A 223 10.42 -15.27 25.57
N GLU A 224 11.23 -16.07 24.89
CA GLU A 224 10.86 -16.66 23.59
C GLU A 224 9.63 -17.57 23.72
N LYS A 225 9.50 -18.30 24.83
CA LYS A 225 8.32 -19.13 25.11
C LYS A 225 7.07 -18.29 25.35
N GLN A 226 7.19 -17.16 26.05
CA GLN A 226 6.10 -16.20 26.25
C GLN A 226 5.67 -15.58 24.92
N GLN A 227 6.63 -15.10 24.12
CA GLN A 227 6.35 -14.54 22.78
C GLN A 227 5.64 -15.54 21.88
N ARG A 228 6.12 -16.79 21.80
CA ARG A 228 5.44 -17.85 21.03
C ARG A 228 4.04 -18.18 21.55
N TRP A 229 3.79 -17.99 22.85
CA TRP A 229 2.47 -18.19 23.42
C TRP A 229 1.54 -17.03 23.06
N GLU A 230 2.01 -15.79 23.15
CA GLU A 230 1.29 -14.58 22.74
C GLU A 230 0.98 -14.60 21.23
N GLU A 231 1.95 -14.94 20.38
CA GLU A 231 1.76 -15.12 18.94
C GLU A 231 0.67 -16.16 18.63
N ARG A 232 0.63 -17.27 19.37
CA ARG A 232 -0.42 -18.28 19.21
C ARG A 232 -1.80 -17.77 19.64
N GLN A 233 -1.87 -16.95 20.68
CA GLN A 233 -3.12 -16.33 21.10
C GLN A 233 -3.60 -15.32 20.06
N LEU A 234 -2.69 -14.51 19.52
CA LEU A 234 -2.99 -13.56 18.44
C LEU A 234 -3.47 -14.29 17.18
N MET A 235 -2.74 -15.32 16.71
CA MET A 235 -3.18 -16.12 15.56
C MET A 235 -4.53 -16.80 15.81
N ALA A 236 -4.79 -17.31 17.02
CA ALA A 236 -6.09 -17.90 17.34
C ALA A 236 -7.23 -16.86 17.34
N ALA A 237 -6.94 -15.64 17.80
CA ALA A 237 -7.90 -14.53 17.77
C ALA A 237 -8.16 -14.07 16.33
N GLU A 238 -7.11 -13.92 15.52
CA GLU A 238 -7.20 -13.61 14.09
C GLU A 238 -7.99 -14.68 13.33
N ASP A 239 -7.68 -15.97 13.54
CA ASP A 239 -8.43 -17.08 12.96
C ASP A 239 -9.91 -17.04 13.36
N HIS A 240 -10.20 -16.71 14.62
CA HIS A 240 -11.58 -16.61 15.10
C HIS A 240 -12.32 -15.43 14.45
N VAL A 241 -11.67 -14.28 14.29
CA VAL A 241 -12.21 -13.11 13.57
C VAL A 241 -12.40 -13.44 12.10
N ALA A 242 -11.41 -14.06 11.45
CA ALA A 242 -11.48 -14.48 10.05
C ALA A 242 -12.64 -15.45 9.83
N ARG A 243 -12.82 -16.46 10.70
CA ARG A 243 -13.97 -17.38 10.63
C ARG A 243 -15.31 -16.68 10.86
N LYS A 244 -15.38 -15.69 11.76
CA LYS A 244 -16.59 -14.88 11.96
C LYS A 244 -16.90 -14.06 10.72
N TRP A 245 -15.88 -13.45 10.12
CA TRP A 245 -16.01 -12.65 8.91
C TRP A 245 -16.39 -13.51 7.71
N GLU A 246 -15.78 -14.68 7.52
CA GLU A 246 -16.14 -15.64 6.48
C GLU A 246 -17.59 -16.15 6.65
N LYS A 247 -18.01 -16.46 7.89
CA LYS A 247 -19.41 -16.80 8.19
C LYS A 247 -20.36 -15.65 7.87
N LYS A 248 -19.96 -14.41 8.14
CA LYS A 248 -20.74 -13.21 7.80
C LYS A 248 -20.83 -13.05 6.29
N GLN A 249 -19.71 -13.11 5.57
CA GLN A 249 -19.67 -13.09 4.10
C GLN A 249 -20.57 -14.17 3.49
N LYS A 250 -20.52 -15.42 3.98
CA LYS A 250 -21.40 -16.50 3.52
C LYS A 250 -22.88 -16.25 3.83
N ARG A 251 -23.21 -15.59 4.94
CA ARG A 251 -24.60 -15.18 5.25
C ARG A 251 -25.03 -14.05 4.33
N ASP A 252 -24.22 -13.02 4.20
CA ASP A 252 -24.46 -11.86 3.35
C ASP A 252 -24.59 -12.30 1.88
N GLU A 253 -23.78 -13.23 1.39
CA GLU A 253 -23.86 -13.81 0.04
C GLU A 253 -25.11 -14.69 -0.16
N LYS A 254 -25.55 -15.41 0.88
CA LYS A 254 -26.81 -16.16 0.85
C LYS A 254 -28.04 -15.24 0.89
N ASP A 255 -27.95 -14.13 1.61
CA ASP A 255 -29.02 -13.13 1.72
C ASP A 255 -29.00 -12.13 0.57
N ARG A 256 -27.87 -11.98 -0.13
CA ARG A 256 -27.69 -11.13 -1.33
C ARG A 256 -28.77 -11.37 -2.38
N PRO A 257 -29.08 -12.60 -2.85
CA PRO A 257 -30.15 -12.80 -3.83
C PRO A 257 -31.53 -12.47 -3.27
N ARG A 258 -31.76 -12.57 -1.95
CA ARG A 258 -33.03 -12.13 -1.33
C ARG A 258 -33.10 -10.61 -1.28
N HIS A 259 -32.00 -9.96 -0.94
CA HIS A 259 -31.89 -8.51 -0.92
C HIS A 259 -32.01 -7.93 -2.32
N GLU A 260 -31.33 -8.50 -3.31
CA GLU A 260 -31.46 -8.14 -4.73
C GLU A 260 -32.88 -8.37 -5.25
N ARG A 261 -33.55 -9.47 -4.88
CA ARG A 261 -34.98 -9.66 -5.22
C ARG A 261 -35.88 -8.64 -4.52
N ASN A 262 -35.58 -8.26 -3.28
CA ASN A 262 -36.36 -7.27 -2.55
C ASN A 262 -36.11 -5.86 -3.09
N ILE A 263 -34.86 -5.51 -3.45
CA ILE A 263 -34.51 -4.27 -4.14
C ILE A 263 -35.20 -4.26 -5.50
N PHE A 264 -35.13 -5.34 -6.28
CA PHE A 264 -35.78 -5.42 -7.59
C PHE A 264 -37.30 -5.31 -7.48
N ARG A 265 -37.93 -5.94 -6.47
CA ARG A 265 -39.35 -5.73 -6.17
C ARG A 265 -39.64 -4.30 -5.73
N GLY A 266 -38.78 -3.70 -4.91
CA GLY A 266 -38.88 -2.31 -4.47
C GLY A 266 -38.79 -1.35 -5.64
N LEU A 267 -37.80 -1.53 -6.51
CA LEU A 267 -37.58 -0.79 -7.74
C LEU A 267 -38.75 -0.96 -8.70
N ILE A 268 -39.30 -2.17 -8.90
CA ILE A 268 -40.52 -2.36 -9.72
C ILE A 268 -41.70 -1.62 -9.09
N VAL A 269 -41.89 -1.71 -7.77
CA VAL A 269 -43.01 -1.02 -7.09
C VAL A 269 -42.84 0.50 -7.16
N GLU A 270 -41.61 0.98 -7.02
CA GLU A 270 -41.25 2.39 -7.09
C GLU A 270 -41.35 2.92 -8.52
N GLU A 271 -40.89 2.15 -9.51
CA GLU A 271 -41.03 2.43 -10.94
C GLU A 271 -42.51 2.46 -11.33
N LEU A 272 -43.32 1.47 -10.91
CA LEU A 272 -44.78 1.50 -11.11
C LEU A 272 -45.45 2.66 -10.36
N ALA A 273 -44.94 3.07 -9.20
CA ALA A 273 -45.46 4.21 -8.44
C ALA A 273 -45.09 5.54 -9.10
N VAL A 274 -43.86 5.67 -9.60
CA VAL A 274 -43.34 6.80 -10.36
C VAL A 274 -44.06 6.89 -11.70
N GLU A 275 -44.28 5.78 -12.38
CA GLU A 275 -45.02 5.68 -13.64
C GLU A 275 -46.51 6.03 -13.42
N ARG A 276 -47.13 5.58 -12.32
CA ARG A 276 -48.47 6.03 -11.92
C ARG A 276 -48.51 7.51 -11.55
N LYS A 277 -47.47 8.04 -10.90
CA LYS A 277 -47.36 9.45 -10.51
C LYS A 277 -47.14 10.32 -11.75
N LEU A 278 -46.30 9.88 -12.69
CA LEU A 278 -46.11 10.46 -14.02
C LEU A 278 -47.38 10.37 -14.85
N LEU A 279 -48.13 9.26 -14.82
CA LEU A 279 -49.43 9.18 -15.49
C LEU A 279 -50.43 10.15 -14.87
N ARG A 280 -50.45 10.28 -13.53
CA ARG A 280 -51.34 11.23 -12.85
C ARG A 280 -50.91 12.68 -13.12
N SER A 281 -49.62 12.96 -13.14
CA SER A 281 -49.07 14.27 -13.50
C SER A 281 -49.32 14.56 -14.98
N LYS A 282 -49.09 13.64 -15.90
CA LYS A 282 -49.43 13.75 -17.33
C LYS A 282 -50.93 13.95 -17.52
N VAL A 283 -51.79 13.18 -16.87
CA VAL A 283 -53.24 13.39 -16.95
C VAL A 283 -53.66 14.74 -16.35
N LYS A 284 -52.94 15.23 -15.34
CA LYS A 284 -53.18 16.56 -14.74
C LYS A 284 -52.65 17.67 -15.64
N GLU A 285 -51.47 17.52 -16.23
CA GLU A 285 -50.82 18.39 -17.20
C GLU A 285 -51.61 18.41 -18.50
N ASP A 286 -52.08 17.27 -19.02
CA ASP A 286 -52.94 17.16 -20.20
C ASP A 286 -54.30 17.82 -19.93
N LYS A 287 -54.82 17.72 -18.70
CA LYS A 287 -56.05 18.44 -18.28
C LYS A 287 -55.78 19.92 -18.14
N GLU A 288 -54.67 20.32 -17.55
CA GLU A 288 -54.25 21.72 -17.38
C GLU A 288 -53.87 22.34 -18.73
N GLU A 289 -53.29 21.58 -19.67
CA GLU A 289 -52.92 21.95 -21.03
C GLU A 289 -54.16 21.95 -21.92
N ALA A 290 -55.13 21.05 -21.72
CA ALA A 290 -56.44 21.11 -22.37
C ALA A 290 -57.26 22.29 -21.84
N LEU A 291 -57.17 22.59 -20.54
CA LEU A 291 -57.70 23.82 -19.96
C LEU A 291 -56.95 25.03 -20.51
N PHE A 292 -55.62 25.02 -20.59
CA PHE A 292 -54.80 26.12 -21.09
C PHE A 292 -55.06 26.37 -22.58
N LYS A 293 -55.18 25.32 -23.41
CA LYS A 293 -55.59 25.39 -24.82
C LYS A 293 -57.02 25.90 -25.00
N LYS A 294 -57.93 25.67 -24.03
CA LYS A 294 -59.29 26.22 -24.01
C LYS A 294 -59.34 27.66 -23.49
N THR A 295 -58.52 28.02 -22.52
CA THR A 295 -58.50 29.33 -21.85
C THR A 295 -57.64 30.35 -22.61
N TYR A 296 -56.62 29.89 -23.33
CA TYR A 296 -55.69 30.70 -24.12
C TYR A 296 -55.43 30.01 -25.48
N PRO A 297 -56.27 30.24 -26.50
CA PRO A 297 -55.94 29.79 -27.84
C PRO A 297 -54.62 30.44 -28.27
N VAL A 298 -53.66 29.65 -28.76
CA VAL A 298 -52.39 30.13 -29.35
C VAL A 298 -52.71 31.25 -30.32
N SER A 299 -52.54 32.48 -29.86
CA SER A 299 -53.04 33.66 -30.55
C SER A 299 -52.01 34.01 -31.61
N ARG A 300 -52.27 33.60 -32.84
CA ARG A 300 -51.53 34.11 -34.00
C ARG A 300 -51.65 35.63 -33.99
N VAL A 301 -50.54 36.33 -34.11
CA VAL A 301 -50.58 37.78 -34.27
C VAL A 301 -51.11 38.06 -35.67
N LYS A 302 -52.40 38.38 -35.80
CA LYS A 302 -53.07 38.63 -37.09
C LYS A 302 -52.40 39.74 -37.91
N ALA A 303 -51.74 40.68 -37.23
CA ALA A 303 -51.13 41.86 -37.83
C ALA A 303 -49.74 41.61 -38.49
N LEU A 304 -49.13 40.43 -38.27
CA LEU A 304 -47.77 40.12 -38.73
C LEU A 304 -47.73 38.90 -39.68
N PRO A 305 -46.89 38.96 -40.73
CA PRO A 305 -46.62 37.80 -41.59
C PRO A 305 -46.03 36.63 -40.80
N PHE A 306 -46.28 35.40 -41.24
CA PHE A 306 -45.78 34.20 -40.54
C PHE A 306 -44.99 33.26 -41.46
N VAL A 307 -44.06 32.55 -40.85
CA VAL A 307 -43.33 31.41 -41.43
C VAL A 307 -43.86 30.16 -40.77
N ARG A 308 -44.41 29.23 -41.57
CA ARG A 308 -44.84 27.92 -41.09
C ARG A 308 -43.71 26.93 -41.34
N ILE A 309 -43.14 26.42 -40.26
CA ILE A 309 -42.19 25.31 -40.30
C ILE A 309 -42.99 24.04 -40.08
N SER A 310 -42.89 23.10 -41.00
CA SER A 310 -43.52 21.78 -40.86
C SER A 310 -43.07 21.15 -39.54
N ASP A 311 -44.01 20.59 -38.77
CA ASP A 311 -43.80 20.20 -37.39
C ASP A 311 -42.50 19.41 -37.20
N ALA A 312 -41.55 19.98 -36.45
CA ALA A 312 -40.31 19.31 -36.05
C ALA A 312 -40.56 18.08 -35.15
N ARG A 313 -41.82 17.82 -34.76
CA ARG A 313 -42.25 16.65 -33.98
C ARG A 313 -42.44 15.41 -34.84
N ASN A 314 -42.71 15.56 -36.14
CA ASN A 314 -42.54 14.47 -37.09
C ASN A 314 -41.09 14.51 -37.53
N ILE A 315 -40.21 14.01 -36.66
CA ILE A 315 -38.87 13.62 -37.04
C ILE A 315 -39.07 12.43 -37.98
N ASP A 316 -39.38 12.72 -39.25
CA ASP A 316 -39.23 11.75 -40.30
C ASP A 316 -37.79 11.24 -40.18
N GLU A 317 -37.63 9.93 -40.02
CA GLU A 317 -36.39 9.19 -39.75
C GLU A 317 -35.25 9.44 -40.76
N ALA A 318 -35.45 10.33 -41.73
CA ALA A 318 -34.57 10.59 -42.86
C ALA A 318 -33.51 11.68 -42.63
N LYS A 319 -33.66 12.59 -41.66
CA LYS A 319 -32.69 13.70 -41.46
C LYS A 319 -31.79 13.48 -40.24
N PRO A 320 -30.45 13.58 -40.39
CA PRO A 320 -29.53 13.45 -39.27
C PRO A 320 -29.74 14.57 -38.25
N LEU A 321 -29.84 14.17 -36.98
CA LEU A 321 -29.87 15.06 -35.83
C LEU A 321 -28.46 15.58 -35.54
N VAL A 322 -28.26 16.90 -35.59
CA VAL A 322 -26.93 17.51 -35.42
C VAL A 322 -27.00 18.67 -34.42
N MET A 323 -26.00 18.74 -33.53
CA MET A 323 -25.86 19.80 -32.54
C MET A 323 -25.63 21.16 -33.21
N THR A 324 -26.30 22.22 -32.73
CA THR A 324 -26.23 23.56 -33.33
C THR A 324 -24.81 24.13 -33.51
N PRO A 325 -23.84 23.94 -32.59
CA PRO A 325 -22.51 24.53 -32.76
C PRO A 325 -21.73 23.98 -33.96
N LEU A 326 -22.15 22.83 -34.51
CA LEU A 326 -21.51 22.19 -35.66
C LEU A 326 -22.10 22.65 -37.00
N LEU A 327 -23.26 23.30 -36.98
CA LEU A 327 -24.02 23.68 -38.18
C LEU A 327 -23.70 25.10 -38.63
N LYS A 328 -23.43 25.25 -39.93
CA LYS A 328 -23.24 26.55 -40.57
C LYS A 328 -24.58 27.09 -41.07
N VAL A 329 -24.95 28.28 -40.60
CA VAL A 329 -26.20 28.96 -40.94
C VAL A 329 -25.95 29.98 -42.05
N ASP A 330 -26.85 30.06 -43.03
CA ASP A 330 -26.89 31.18 -43.98
C ASP A 330 -27.68 32.34 -43.40
N SER A 331 -27.01 33.17 -42.60
CA SER A 331 -27.65 34.26 -41.86
C SER A 331 -28.23 35.33 -42.78
N ASN A 332 -27.63 35.58 -43.95
CA ASN A 332 -28.09 36.61 -44.88
C ASN A 332 -29.38 36.17 -45.59
N PHE A 333 -29.41 34.93 -46.08
CA PHE A 333 -30.62 34.36 -46.67
C PHE A 333 -31.76 34.28 -45.64
N PHE A 334 -31.45 33.78 -44.45
CA PHE A 334 -32.43 33.71 -43.37
C PHE A 334 -32.96 35.09 -43.00
N HIS A 335 -32.08 36.09 -42.85
CA HIS A 335 -32.45 37.45 -42.47
C HIS A 335 -33.44 38.07 -43.46
N GLY A 336 -33.12 38.05 -44.76
CA GLY A 336 -33.99 38.61 -45.80
C GLY A 336 -35.36 37.92 -45.88
N PHE A 337 -35.41 36.61 -45.61
CA PHE A 337 -36.65 35.87 -45.61
C PHE A 337 -37.51 36.10 -44.36
N SER A 338 -36.90 36.28 -43.18
CA SER A 338 -37.60 36.16 -41.90
C SER A 338 -37.88 37.48 -41.17
N LEU A 339 -37.27 38.59 -41.57
CA LEU A 339 -37.35 39.87 -40.84
C LEU A 339 -38.81 40.30 -40.60
N GLY A 340 -39.17 40.54 -39.33
CA GLY A 340 -40.51 40.97 -38.92
C GLY A 340 -41.59 39.88 -39.02
N LYS A 341 -41.24 38.62 -39.32
CA LYS A 341 -42.18 37.50 -39.39
C LYS A 341 -42.23 36.72 -38.08
N GLN A 342 -43.40 36.15 -37.79
CA GLN A 342 -43.60 35.23 -36.66
C GLN A 342 -43.39 33.77 -37.09
N PHE A 343 -42.84 32.94 -36.22
CA PHE A 343 -42.57 31.53 -36.50
C PHE A 343 -43.63 30.62 -35.86
N LEU A 344 -44.19 29.71 -36.67
CA LEU A 344 -45.21 28.75 -36.25
C LEU A 344 -44.79 27.30 -36.57
N PRO A 345 -45.11 26.32 -35.72
CA PRO A 345 -45.84 26.43 -34.43
C PRO A 345 -45.06 27.24 -33.36
N PRO A 346 -45.72 27.76 -32.31
CA PRO A 346 -45.03 28.54 -31.29
C PRO A 346 -43.97 27.68 -30.57
N GLY A 347 -42.81 28.27 -30.28
CA GLY A 347 -41.72 27.62 -29.58
C GLY A 347 -40.36 27.83 -30.25
N LYS A 348 -39.28 27.58 -29.49
CA LYS A 348 -37.90 27.70 -30.00
C LYS A 348 -37.64 26.71 -31.13
N GLY A 349 -38.24 25.52 -31.09
CA GLY A 349 -38.00 24.47 -32.09
C GLY A 349 -38.31 24.88 -33.52
N SER A 350 -39.41 25.61 -33.75
CA SER A 350 -39.75 26.14 -35.08
C SER A 350 -38.73 27.16 -35.55
N VAL A 351 -38.23 28.01 -34.65
CA VAL A 351 -37.20 28.99 -34.99
C VAL A 351 -35.88 28.28 -35.29
N MET A 352 -35.44 27.39 -34.40
CA MET A 352 -34.18 26.65 -34.54
C MET A 352 -34.17 25.82 -35.82
N GLN A 353 -35.29 25.16 -36.15
CA GLN A 353 -35.41 24.42 -37.40
C GLN A 353 -35.52 25.34 -38.63
N GLY A 354 -36.10 26.53 -38.50
CA GLY A 354 -36.16 27.54 -39.56
C GLY A 354 -34.80 28.19 -39.87
N VAL A 355 -33.93 28.31 -38.86
CA VAL A 355 -32.54 28.78 -38.99
C VAL A 355 -31.61 27.66 -39.49
N CYS A 356 -31.92 26.41 -39.15
CA CYS A 356 -31.13 25.24 -39.50
C CYS A 356 -30.99 25.09 -41.04
N PRO A 357 -29.78 24.81 -41.56
CA PRO A 357 -29.61 24.51 -42.98
C PRO A 357 -30.44 23.28 -43.39
N GLY A 358 -30.94 23.31 -44.63
CA GLY A 358 -31.71 22.21 -45.20
C GLY A 358 -30.96 20.88 -45.13
N GLY A 359 -31.68 19.81 -44.77
CA GLY A 359 -31.12 18.45 -44.66
C GLY A 359 -30.75 18.02 -43.23
N TYR A 360 -30.79 18.92 -42.25
CA TYR A 360 -30.47 18.62 -40.85
C TYR A 360 -31.63 18.94 -39.92
N THR A 361 -31.68 18.25 -38.79
CA THR A 361 -32.54 18.59 -37.65
C THR A 361 -31.68 19.19 -36.55
N ALA A 362 -31.97 20.43 -36.16
CA ALA A 362 -31.19 21.13 -35.15
C ALA A 362 -31.49 20.57 -33.75
N ALA A 363 -30.46 20.09 -33.06
CA ALA A 363 -30.56 19.69 -31.67
C ALA A 363 -29.93 20.75 -30.76
N TYR A 364 -30.73 21.25 -29.82
CA TYR A 364 -30.44 22.38 -28.95
C TYR A 364 -31.07 22.17 -27.56
N ASN A 365 -30.63 22.94 -26.56
CA ASN A 365 -31.21 22.91 -25.22
C ASN A 365 -32.33 23.95 -25.11
N GLU A 366 -33.57 23.57 -24.83
CA GLU A 366 -34.70 24.53 -24.80
C GLU A 366 -34.60 25.58 -23.69
N GLU A 367 -33.85 25.29 -22.63
CA GLU A 367 -33.73 26.15 -21.43
C GLU A 367 -32.81 27.36 -21.65
N LEU A 368 -31.91 27.32 -22.66
CA LEU A 368 -30.94 28.40 -22.88
C LEU A 368 -31.54 29.52 -23.74
N ASP A 369 -31.21 30.76 -23.41
CA ASP A 369 -31.64 31.93 -24.21
C ASP A 369 -30.68 32.25 -25.36
N ILE A 370 -29.40 31.93 -25.20
CA ILE A 370 -28.42 32.03 -26.29
C ILE A 370 -28.16 30.64 -26.85
N HIS A 371 -28.29 30.52 -28.17
CA HIS A 371 -27.79 29.36 -28.91
C HIS A 371 -26.66 29.74 -29.86
N VAL A 372 -25.67 28.87 -29.87
CA VAL A 372 -24.42 29.03 -30.59
C VAL A 372 -24.47 28.16 -31.84
N TRP A 373 -24.22 28.76 -33.01
CA TRP A 373 -24.08 28.10 -34.31
C TRP A 373 -22.63 28.19 -34.78
N LYS A 374 -22.22 27.44 -35.80
CA LYS A 374 -20.81 27.46 -36.25
C LYS A 374 -20.31 28.84 -36.67
N ASN A 375 -21.18 29.70 -37.21
CA ASN A 375 -20.84 31.01 -37.77
C ASN A 375 -21.84 32.12 -37.41
N ALA A 376 -22.74 31.88 -36.45
CA ALA A 376 -23.74 32.82 -36.01
C ALA A 376 -24.17 32.52 -34.56
N MET A 377 -24.90 33.44 -33.95
CA MET A 377 -25.54 33.23 -32.65
C MET A 377 -27.01 33.66 -32.72
N THR A 378 -27.85 33.05 -31.90
CA THR A 378 -29.27 33.41 -31.80
C THR A 378 -29.63 33.68 -30.35
N LEU A 379 -30.22 34.84 -30.08
CA LEU A 379 -30.70 35.27 -28.77
C LEU A 379 -32.23 35.20 -28.74
N PHE A 380 -32.76 34.46 -27.77
CA PHE A 380 -34.18 34.33 -27.50
C PHE A 380 -34.55 35.15 -26.27
N MET A 381 -35.45 36.12 -26.46
CA MET A 381 -36.00 36.91 -25.38
C MET A 381 -37.42 36.44 -25.06
N ASN A 382 -37.53 35.68 -23.97
CA ASN A 382 -38.81 35.25 -23.42
C ASN A 382 -39.28 36.36 -22.49
N CYS A 383 -40.39 37.05 -22.80
CA CYS A 383 -41.03 37.94 -21.84
C CYS A 383 -42.50 37.56 -21.71
N SER A 384 -42.96 37.49 -20.47
CA SER A 384 -44.32 37.09 -20.11
C SER A 384 -45.35 38.19 -20.32
N SER A 385 -44.93 39.45 -20.46
CA SER A 385 -45.80 40.62 -20.59
C SER A 385 -45.19 41.69 -21.49
N GLY A 386 -46.05 42.40 -22.23
CA GLY A 386 -45.67 43.53 -23.09
C GLY A 386 -45.03 44.69 -22.35
N ILE A 387 -45.31 44.84 -21.06
CA ILE A 387 -44.69 45.86 -20.18
C ILE A 387 -43.17 45.68 -20.15
N TYR A 388 -42.67 44.44 -20.13
CA TYR A 388 -41.23 44.18 -20.12
C TYR A 388 -40.56 44.61 -21.44
N TYR A 389 -41.26 44.52 -22.57
CA TYR A 389 -40.72 44.99 -23.84
C TYR A 389 -40.64 46.52 -23.91
N HIS A 390 -41.55 47.23 -23.25
CA HIS A 390 -41.49 48.68 -23.17
C HIS A 390 -40.22 49.17 -22.46
N PHE A 391 -39.82 48.50 -21.38
CA PHE A 391 -38.62 48.89 -20.60
C PHE A 391 -37.31 48.31 -21.14
N LYS A 392 -37.35 47.23 -21.93
CA LYS A 392 -36.13 46.60 -22.47
C LYS A 392 -35.61 47.24 -23.75
N PHE A 393 -36.47 47.88 -24.53
CA PHE A 393 -36.09 48.54 -25.77
C PHE A 393 -36.16 50.07 -25.59
N GLU A 394 -35.00 50.70 -25.65
CA GLU A 394 -34.84 52.15 -25.57
C GLU A 394 -34.68 52.70 -27.00
N GLU A 395 -35.34 53.84 -27.26
CA GLU A 395 -35.30 54.51 -28.56
C GLU A 395 -34.58 55.85 -28.39
N GLU A 396 -33.53 56.05 -29.17
CA GLU A 396 -32.81 57.32 -29.23
C GLU A 396 -32.69 57.81 -30.67
N VAL A 397 -32.72 59.12 -30.84
CA VAL A 397 -32.55 59.76 -32.15
C VAL A 397 -31.17 60.41 -32.18
N HIS A 398 -30.23 59.76 -32.86
CA HIS A 398 -28.89 60.27 -33.11
C HIS A 398 -28.73 60.56 -34.59
N ASP A 399 -28.22 61.76 -34.93
CA ASP A 399 -28.02 62.22 -36.32
C ASP A 399 -29.25 62.07 -37.24
N GLY A 400 -30.45 62.27 -36.68
CA GLY A 400 -31.71 62.15 -37.41
C GLY A 400 -32.12 60.71 -37.76
N ARG A 401 -31.40 59.70 -37.27
CA ARG A 401 -31.73 58.27 -37.39
C ARG A 401 -32.27 57.76 -36.06
N THR A 402 -33.36 57.00 -36.11
CA THR A 402 -33.88 56.31 -34.92
C THR A 402 -33.06 55.05 -34.69
N SER A 403 -32.30 55.05 -33.61
CA SER A 403 -31.57 53.88 -33.12
C SER A 403 -32.36 53.24 -31.98
N VAL A 404 -32.50 51.92 -32.04
CA VAL A 404 -33.10 51.13 -30.97
C VAL A 404 -32.00 50.29 -30.36
N PHE A 405 -31.83 50.39 -29.05
CA PHE A 405 -30.93 49.51 -28.33
C PHE A 405 -31.67 48.80 -27.20
N LEU A 406 -31.09 47.68 -26.78
CA LEU A 406 -31.66 46.82 -25.75
C LEU A 406 -30.60 46.46 -24.74
N ARG A 407 -31.03 46.37 -23.48
CA ARG A 407 -30.20 45.89 -22.38
C ARG A 407 -30.65 44.50 -21.95
N TRP A 408 -29.72 43.56 -21.94
CA TRP A 408 -29.97 42.15 -21.65
C TRP A 408 -29.17 41.71 -20.44
N SER A 409 -29.88 41.50 -19.33
CA SER A 409 -29.35 41.15 -18.00
C SER A 409 -29.57 39.69 -17.61
N HIS A 410 -30.22 38.87 -18.44
CA HIS A 410 -30.48 37.46 -18.14
C HIS A 410 -29.28 36.57 -18.51
N THR A 411 -28.21 36.66 -17.73
CA THR A 411 -26.87 36.19 -18.13
C THR A 411 -26.42 34.89 -17.42
N CYS A 412 -27.32 34.23 -16.67
CA CYS A 412 -27.04 33.00 -15.92
C CYS A 412 -26.48 31.83 -16.76
N ASN A 413 -26.71 31.87 -18.07
CA ASN A 413 -26.31 30.83 -19.02
C ASN A 413 -25.14 31.25 -19.93
N VAL A 414 -24.51 32.40 -19.68
CA VAL A 414 -23.37 32.89 -20.47
C VAL A 414 -22.09 32.26 -19.93
N THR A 415 -21.58 31.25 -20.65
CA THR A 415 -20.26 30.67 -20.36
C THR A 415 -19.14 31.59 -20.84
N PRO A 416 -17.90 31.45 -20.31
CA PRO A 416 -16.75 32.22 -20.79
C PRO A 416 -16.51 32.10 -22.31
N GLU A 417 -16.80 30.93 -22.90
CA GLU A 417 -16.69 30.71 -24.35
C GLU A 417 -17.74 31.52 -25.14
N ILE A 418 -18.96 31.63 -24.62
CA ILE A 418 -20.02 32.45 -25.21
C ILE A 418 -19.62 33.92 -25.08
N LEU A 419 -19.09 34.35 -23.93
CA LEU A 419 -18.61 35.71 -23.72
C LEU A 419 -17.51 36.08 -24.73
N GLU A 420 -16.56 35.18 -24.99
CA GLU A 420 -15.51 35.40 -25.98
C GLU A 420 -16.08 35.54 -27.40
N ARG A 421 -17.08 34.72 -27.78
CA ARG A 421 -17.76 34.88 -29.07
C ARG A 421 -18.58 36.17 -29.18
N LEU A 422 -19.24 36.60 -28.10
CA LEU A 422 -19.99 37.86 -28.10
C LEU A 422 -19.09 39.06 -28.43
N ARG A 423 -17.81 39.02 -28.01
CA ARG A 423 -16.81 40.05 -28.36
C ARG A 423 -16.44 40.07 -29.85
N ARG A 424 -16.71 38.99 -30.60
CA ARG A 424 -16.42 38.86 -32.05
C ARG A 424 -17.63 39.20 -32.94
N LEU A 425 -18.74 39.62 -32.33
CA LEU A 425 -19.95 40.00 -33.07
C LEU A 425 -19.76 41.29 -33.86
N GLN A 426 -20.67 41.52 -34.80
CA GLN A 426 -20.80 42.79 -35.49
C GLN A 426 -20.97 43.93 -34.46
N LYS A 427 -20.16 44.99 -34.56
CA LYS A 427 -20.27 46.15 -33.68
C LYS A 427 -21.48 47.02 -34.05
N GLY A 428 -22.12 47.58 -33.03
CA GLY A 428 -23.09 48.67 -33.18
C GLY A 428 -22.42 50.04 -33.27
N ASP A 429 -23.23 51.09 -33.25
CA ASP A 429 -22.82 52.49 -33.20
C ASP A 429 -22.25 52.84 -31.82
N GLU A 430 -21.02 53.34 -31.80
CA GLU A 430 -20.26 53.60 -30.57
C GLU A 430 -20.89 54.73 -29.71
N ASN A 431 -21.73 55.57 -30.30
CA ASN A 431 -22.44 56.63 -29.58
C ASN A 431 -23.55 56.11 -28.64
N LEU A 432 -23.96 54.85 -28.80
CA LEU A 432 -25.01 54.20 -27.99
C LEU A 432 -24.45 53.35 -26.84
N CYS A 433 -23.14 53.46 -26.61
CA CYS A 433 -22.44 52.64 -25.64
C CYS A 433 -22.62 53.15 -24.22
N PHE A 434 -22.21 52.33 -23.22
CA PHE A 434 -22.30 52.74 -21.83
C PHE A 434 -21.33 53.91 -21.54
N ASP A 435 -21.80 54.93 -20.81
CA ASP A 435 -21.00 56.09 -20.39
C ASP A 435 -19.94 55.75 -19.31
N ASP A 436 -19.98 54.54 -18.72
CA ASP A 436 -19.14 54.15 -17.58
C ASP A 436 -17.70 53.76 -17.99
N GLU A 437 -16.68 54.25 -17.26
CA GLU A 437 -15.24 54.03 -17.54
C GLU A 437 -14.77 52.56 -17.51
N THR A 438 -15.60 51.61 -17.05
CA THR A 438 -15.29 50.16 -17.02
C THR A 438 -15.50 49.43 -18.36
N TYR A 439 -15.69 50.22 -19.42
CA TYR A 439 -16.20 49.82 -20.72
C TYR A 439 -15.22 49.06 -21.65
N TYR A 440 -13.92 49.02 -21.37
CA TYR A 440 -12.93 48.48 -22.31
C TYR A 440 -12.55 47.02 -22.04
N ASP A 441 -13.20 46.10 -22.76
CA ASP A 441 -12.65 44.77 -23.02
C ASP A 441 -13.17 44.13 -24.33
N ALA A 442 -13.53 44.96 -25.31
CA ALA A 442 -13.84 44.51 -26.66
C ALA A 442 -12.62 44.79 -27.56
N PRO A 443 -11.68 43.84 -27.75
CA PRO A 443 -10.65 43.99 -28.76
C PRO A 443 -11.33 44.29 -30.09
N THR A 444 -10.79 45.27 -30.82
CA THR A 444 -11.18 45.52 -32.21
C THR A 444 -11.21 44.17 -32.94
N PRO A 445 -12.34 43.78 -33.57
CA PRO A 445 -12.44 42.49 -34.23
C PRO A 445 -11.35 42.42 -35.28
N THR A 446 -10.32 41.61 -34.99
CA THR A 446 -9.22 41.31 -35.90
C THR A 446 -9.69 40.38 -37.02
N ASP A 447 -10.91 39.84 -36.87
CA ASP A 447 -11.56 38.95 -37.82
C ASP A 447 -12.13 39.72 -39.01
N THR A 448 -11.68 39.33 -40.20
CA THR A 448 -12.15 39.82 -41.51
C THR A 448 -13.67 39.68 -41.76
N LYS A 449 -14.42 38.94 -40.92
CA LYS A 449 -15.88 38.75 -41.04
C LYS A 449 -16.53 38.64 -39.65
N PRO A 450 -17.23 39.67 -39.15
CA PRO A 450 -17.91 39.60 -37.87
C PRO A 450 -19.07 38.61 -37.90
N GLU A 451 -19.31 37.93 -36.78
CA GLU A 451 -20.43 37.00 -36.67
C GLU A 451 -21.75 37.73 -36.40
N PRO A 452 -22.87 37.32 -37.04
CA PRO A 452 -24.18 37.91 -36.78
C PRO A 452 -24.84 37.30 -35.53
N LEU A 453 -25.41 38.18 -34.69
CA LEU A 453 -26.30 37.80 -33.60
C LEU A 453 -27.75 38.06 -34.02
N LEU A 454 -28.58 37.02 -34.04
CA LEU A 454 -29.98 37.07 -34.48
C LEU A 454 -30.92 37.18 -33.28
N LEU A 455 -31.81 38.18 -33.27
CA LEU A 455 -32.75 38.39 -32.16
C LEU A 455 -34.13 37.82 -32.45
N PHE A 456 -34.62 36.97 -31.56
CA PHE A 456 -35.99 36.45 -31.54
C PHE A 456 -36.69 36.86 -30.25
N VAL A 457 -37.87 37.45 -30.40
CA VAL A 457 -38.67 37.94 -29.29
C VAL A 457 -39.97 37.15 -29.21
N GLN A 458 -40.28 36.62 -28.02
CA GLN A 458 -41.52 35.89 -27.81
C GLN A 458 -42.72 36.84 -27.68
N TYR A 459 -43.71 36.72 -28.55
CA TYR A 459 -45.00 37.38 -28.29
C TYR A 459 -45.60 36.77 -27.00
N PRO A 460 -46.20 37.55 -26.08
CA PRO A 460 -46.73 37.02 -24.82
C PRO A 460 -47.61 35.79 -25.03
N LEU A 461 -47.20 34.64 -24.48
CA LEU A 461 -47.85 33.34 -24.63
C LEU A 461 -48.04 32.88 -26.09
N GLY A 462 -47.19 33.33 -27.01
CA GLY A 462 -47.34 33.16 -28.46
C GLY A 462 -46.05 32.83 -29.21
N PRO A 463 -46.03 33.05 -30.54
CA PRO A 463 -44.89 32.70 -31.39
C PRO A 463 -43.70 33.64 -31.20
N TYR A 464 -42.52 33.19 -31.60
CA TYR A 464 -41.34 34.05 -31.70
C TYR A 464 -41.39 34.89 -32.98
N ILE A 465 -41.01 36.15 -32.85
CA ILE A 465 -40.90 37.12 -33.95
C ILE A 465 -39.41 37.43 -34.13
N TYR A 466 -38.93 37.36 -35.37
CA TYR A 466 -37.55 37.73 -35.68
C TYR A 466 -37.44 39.24 -35.88
N LEU A 467 -36.58 39.89 -35.08
CA LEU A 467 -36.40 41.34 -35.09
C LEU A 467 -35.17 41.83 -35.86
N GLY A 468 -34.34 40.90 -36.37
CA GLY A 468 -33.15 41.26 -37.14
C GLY A 468 -31.85 40.91 -36.44
N ARG A 469 -30.76 41.54 -36.90
CA ARG A 469 -29.42 41.38 -36.38
C ARG A 469 -29.13 42.41 -35.30
N LEU A 470 -28.35 41.98 -34.32
CA LEU A 470 -27.86 42.81 -33.23
C LEU A 470 -26.40 43.19 -33.44
N GLY A 471 -26.11 44.46 -33.19
CA GLY A 471 -24.79 45.03 -33.07
C GLY A 471 -24.38 45.04 -31.60
N TYR A 472 -23.20 44.52 -31.29
CA TYR A 472 -22.66 44.51 -29.95
C TYR A 472 -22.15 45.91 -29.56
N LEU A 473 -22.66 46.45 -28.45
CA LEU A 473 -22.26 47.75 -27.90
C LEU A 473 -21.33 47.60 -26.70
N GLY A 474 -21.44 46.51 -25.94
CA GLY A 474 -20.58 46.26 -24.78
C GLY A 474 -21.27 45.45 -23.69
N HIS A 475 -20.57 45.24 -22.59
CA HIS A 475 -21.14 44.62 -21.40
C HIS A 475 -20.55 45.20 -20.12
N ARG A 476 -21.37 45.24 -19.07
CA ARG A 476 -20.96 45.52 -17.69
C ARG A 476 -20.74 44.18 -16.99
N SER A 477 -19.71 44.06 -16.16
CA SER A 477 -19.41 42.80 -15.45
C SER A 477 -20.14 42.65 -14.11
N ASP A 478 -20.61 43.73 -13.49
CA ASP A 478 -21.27 43.71 -12.18
C ASP A 478 -22.41 44.74 -12.06
N PRO A 479 -23.70 44.33 -12.13
CA PRO A 479 -24.16 43.01 -12.55
C PRO A 479 -23.87 42.75 -14.04
N LEU A 480 -23.75 41.47 -14.43
CA LEU A 480 -23.45 41.08 -15.82
C LEU A 480 -24.62 41.44 -16.75
N GLU A 481 -24.44 42.49 -17.56
CA GLU A 481 -25.45 43.05 -18.45
C GLU A 481 -24.83 43.39 -19.81
N PHE A 482 -25.50 42.99 -20.89
CA PHE A 482 -25.07 43.26 -22.26
C PHE A 482 -25.93 44.34 -22.90
N SER A 483 -25.30 45.25 -23.64
CA SER A 483 -26.00 46.23 -24.48
C SER A 483 -25.85 45.86 -25.96
N PHE A 484 -26.96 45.89 -26.69
CA PHE A 484 -27.00 45.62 -28.12
C PHE A 484 -27.83 46.66 -28.86
N GLN A 485 -27.36 47.08 -30.03
CA GLN A 485 -28.12 47.88 -30.99
C GLN A 485 -28.86 46.97 -31.96
N MET A 486 -30.09 47.31 -32.33
CA MET A 486 -30.75 46.69 -33.47
C MET A 486 -30.27 47.34 -34.78
N LEU A 487 -29.60 46.56 -35.63
CA LEU A 487 -29.00 47.09 -36.87
C LEU A 487 -30.03 47.26 -37.99
N ASP A 488 -31.08 46.45 -37.98
CA ASP A 488 -32.05 46.37 -39.07
C ASP A 488 -33.34 47.17 -38.78
N VAL A 489 -33.29 48.13 -37.84
CA VAL A 489 -34.44 48.98 -37.46
C VAL A 489 -35.03 49.72 -38.64
N ASN A 490 -34.20 50.19 -39.58
CA ASN A 490 -34.68 50.94 -40.75
C ASN A 490 -35.45 50.07 -41.75
N ALA A 491 -35.07 48.79 -41.87
CA ALA A 491 -35.76 47.82 -42.73
C ALA A 491 -37.00 47.23 -42.04
N LEU A 492 -37.01 47.26 -40.71
CA LEU A 492 -38.09 46.78 -39.86
C LEU A 492 -39.15 47.87 -39.67
N ASN A 493 -40.45 47.54 -39.78
CA ASN A 493 -41.49 48.47 -39.31
C ASN A 493 -41.57 48.44 -37.78
N TRP A 494 -40.53 48.98 -37.13
CA TRP A 494 -40.32 48.89 -35.69
C TRP A 494 -41.51 49.46 -34.91
N LYS A 495 -42.06 50.61 -35.30
CA LYS A 495 -43.24 51.20 -34.65
C LYS A 495 -44.44 50.25 -34.64
N LYS A 496 -44.71 49.57 -35.76
CA LYS A 496 -45.80 48.58 -35.85
C LYS A 496 -45.53 47.37 -34.95
N ILE A 497 -44.31 46.88 -34.92
CA ILE A 497 -43.94 45.71 -34.10
C ILE A 497 -43.92 46.05 -32.62
N ARG A 498 -43.40 47.22 -32.24
CA ARG A 498 -43.40 47.71 -30.85
C ARG A 498 -44.82 47.79 -30.32
N LYS A 499 -45.76 48.39 -31.07
CA LYS A 499 -47.20 48.43 -30.74
C LYS A 499 -47.81 47.05 -30.49
N VAL A 500 -47.44 46.09 -31.34
CA VAL A 500 -47.88 44.68 -31.20
C VAL A 500 -47.28 44.05 -29.94
N LEU A 501 -45.99 44.24 -29.68
CA LEU A 501 -45.28 43.61 -28.56
C LEU A 501 -45.66 44.21 -27.21
N THR A 502 -45.85 45.52 -27.12
CA THR A 502 -46.24 46.20 -25.89
C THR A 502 -47.72 46.04 -25.58
N CYS A 503 -48.51 45.53 -26.53
CA CYS A 503 -49.97 45.54 -26.49
C CYS A 503 -50.45 46.91 -25.99
N GLU A 504 -50.24 47.99 -26.77
CA GLU A 504 -50.68 49.35 -26.40
C GLU A 504 -52.01 49.24 -25.65
N ILE A 505 -51.93 49.47 -24.33
CA ILE A 505 -53.06 49.45 -23.42
C ILE A 505 -53.91 50.64 -23.89
N THR A 506 -54.90 50.35 -24.73
CA THR A 506 -56.11 51.16 -24.81
C THR A 506 -57.01 50.80 -23.65
#